data_AF-A0A528G1H9-F1
#
_entry.id   AF-A0A528G1H9-F1
#
_cell.length_a   1.000
_cell.length_b   1.000
_cell.length_c   1.000
_cell.angle_alpha   90.00
_cell.angle_beta   90.00
_cell.angle_gamma   90.00
#
_symmetry.space_group_name_H-M   'P 1'
#
loop_
_entity.id
_entity.type
_entity.pdbx_description
1 polymer ?
#
loop_
_entity_poly.entity_id
_entity_poly.type
_entity_poly.pdbx_seq_one_letter_code
_entity_poly.pdbx_strand_id
1 'polypeptide(L)' 'PEDRAKLVEATEALTEFAEGPEHPQGPKTFNGKIHQCFGIQNISKVEGGRLNVVHKTKIEDGLYEPEGDYTTQPL' A
#
# COMPACT_ATOMS: atom_id res chain seq x y z
N PRO A 1 8.99 -5.61 23.87
CA PRO A 1 9.49 -6.86 23.23
C PRO A 1 8.43 -7.96 23.15
N GLU A 2 7.65 -8.14 24.22
CA GLU A 2 6.70 -9.23 24.41
C GLU A 2 5.63 -9.38 23.32
N ASP A 3 5.12 -8.27 22.78
CA ASP A 3 4.08 -8.29 21.73
C ASP A 3 4.61 -8.06 20.31
N ARG A 4 5.94 -8.06 20.12
CA ARG A 4 6.51 -7.78 18.80
C ARG A 4 6.05 -8.79 17.74
N ALA A 5 6.06 -10.08 18.07
CA ALA A 5 5.59 -11.12 17.15
C ALA A 5 4.13 -10.91 16.75
N LYS A 6 3.26 -10.67 17.75
CA LYS A 6 1.83 -10.43 17.52
C LYS A 6 1.56 -9.20 16.65
N LEU A 7 2.33 -8.13 16.82
CA LEU A 7 2.22 -6.93 15.99
C LEU A 7 2.57 -7.22 14.54
N VAL A 8 3.67 -7.97 14.30
CA VAL A 8 4.10 -8.34 12.94
C VAL A 8 3.02 -9.19 12.27
N GLU A 9 2.61 -10.28 12.91
CA GLU A 9 1.60 -11.20 12.38
C GLU A 9 0.26 -10.50 12.11
N ALA A 10 -0.18 -9.63 13.03
CA ALA A 10 -1.42 -8.86 12.84
C ALA A 10 -1.32 -7.88 11.66
N THR A 11 -0.13 -7.31 11.43
CA THR A 11 0.10 -6.39 10.29
C THR A 11 0.18 -7.17 8.98
N GLU A 12 0.86 -8.32 8.96
CA GLU A 12 0.95 -9.22 7.80
C GLU A 12 -0.42 -9.76 7.35
N ALA A 13 -1.37 -9.89 8.28
CA ALA A 13 -2.73 -10.32 8.01
C ALA A 13 -3.64 -9.22 7.41
N LEU A 14 -3.20 -7.96 7.39
CA LEU A 14 -3.95 -6.88 6.74
C LEU A 14 -3.91 -7.06 5.22
N THR A 15 -5.02 -6.76 4.55
CA THR A 15 -5.17 -6.99 3.09
C THR A 15 -5.63 -5.74 2.38
N GLU A 16 -6.77 -5.18 2.76
CA GLU A 16 -7.37 -4.04 2.05
C GLU A 16 -7.63 -2.86 2.99
N PHE A 17 -7.47 -1.67 2.42
CA PHE A 17 -7.68 -0.40 3.09
C PHE A 17 -8.56 0.46 2.19
N ALA A 18 -9.83 0.63 2.57
CA ALA A 18 -10.78 1.42 1.80
C ALA A 18 -10.43 2.92 1.83
N GLU A 19 -10.72 3.64 0.74
CA GLU A 19 -10.61 5.10 0.75
C GLU A 19 -11.52 5.71 1.81
N GLY A 20 -11.02 6.69 2.56
CA GLY A 20 -11.78 7.35 3.62
C GLY A 20 -10.95 8.36 4.40
N PRO A 21 -11.49 8.92 5.50
CA PRO A 21 -10.79 9.90 6.34
C PRO A 21 -9.45 9.40 6.86
N GLU A 22 -9.38 8.11 7.22
CA GLU A 22 -8.13 7.47 7.66
C GLU A 22 -7.16 7.25 6.49
N HIS A 23 -7.68 7.18 5.25
CA HIS A 23 -6.95 6.77 4.04
C HIS A 23 -7.21 7.75 2.88
N PRO A 24 -6.89 9.06 3.03
CA PRO A 24 -7.26 10.10 2.07
C PRO A 24 -6.48 10.02 0.75
N GLN A 25 -5.45 9.17 0.71
CA GLN A 25 -4.62 8.93 -0.47
C GLN A 25 -5.27 7.96 -1.47
N GLY A 26 -6.46 7.43 -1.15
CA GLY A 26 -7.16 6.42 -1.94
C GLY A 26 -7.05 5.01 -1.35
N PRO A 27 -7.67 4.02 -2.01
CA PRO A 27 -7.64 2.63 -1.56
C PRO A 27 -6.23 2.04 -1.66
N LYS A 28 -5.92 1.05 -0.82
CA LYS A 28 -4.65 0.33 -0.83
C LYS A 28 -4.87 -1.17 -0.66
N THR A 29 -3.92 -1.93 -1.18
CA THR A 29 -3.80 -3.37 -0.95
C THR A 29 -2.43 -3.65 -0.36
N PHE A 30 -2.38 -4.40 0.73
CA PHE A 30 -1.14 -4.83 1.36
C PHE A 30 -0.89 -6.31 1.09
N ASN A 31 0.35 -6.61 0.72
CA ASN A 31 0.83 -7.98 0.58
C ASN A 31 1.79 -8.30 1.72
N GLY A 32 1.28 -9.02 2.72
CA GLY A 32 2.04 -9.45 3.89
C GLY A 32 3.28 -10.29 3.57
N LYS A 33 3.31 -11.01 2.44
CA LYS A 33 4.47 -11.82 2.05
C LYS A 33 5.71 -11.00 1.73
N ILE A 34 5.54 -9.80 1.17
CA ILE A 34 6.66 -8.95 0.74
C ILE A 34 6.69 -7.60 1.46
N HIS A 35 5.84 -7.44 2.48
CA HIS A 35 5.63 -6.19 3.21
C HIS A 35 5.39 -4.98 2.32
N GLN A 36 4.78 -5.19 1.15
CA GLN A 36 4.53 -4.13 0.18
C GLN A 36 3.09 -3.64 0.25
N CYS A 37 2.92 -2.32 0.37
CA CYS A 37 1.63 -1.66 0.21
C CYS A 37 1.54 -1.07 -1.20
N PHE A 38 0.47 -1.43 -1.91
CA PHE A 38 0.14 -0.94 -3.25
C PHE A 38 -1.04 0.02 -3.17
N GLY A 39 -1.02 1.06 -4.00
CA GLY A 39 -2.06 2.08 -4.01
C GLY A 39 -2.07 2.83 -5.33
N ILE A 40 -3.13 3.61 -5.54
CA ILE A 40 -3.26 4.45 -6.73
C ILE A 40 -2.23 5.59 -6.72
N GLN A 41 -1.81 6.03 -7.90
CA GLN A 41 -0.95 7.20 -8.07
C GLN A 41 -1.73 8.30 -8.82
N ASN A 42 -1.66 9.52 -8.30
CA ASN A 42 -2.19 10.71 -8.97
C ASN A 42 -1.09 11.33 -9.85
N ILE A 43 -1.24 11.25 -11.17
CA ILE A 43 -0.37 11.96 -12.10
C ILE A 43 -0.94 13.36 -12.27
N SER A 44 -0.16 14.37 -11.90
CA SER A 44 -0.60 15.76 -11.90
C SER A 44 0.26 16.63 -12.81
N LYS A 45 -0.35 17.61 -13.46
CA LYS A 45 0.32 18.63 -14.26
C LYS A 45 0.22 19.98 -13.56
N VAL A 46 1.32 20.71 -13.49
CA VAL A 46 1.33 22.08 -12.95
C VAL A 46 0.88 23.04 -14.04
N GLU A 47 -0.19 23.78 -13.80
CA GLU A 47 -0.72 24.80 -14.71
C GLU A 47 -1.21 26.01 -13.90
N GLY A 48 -0.78 27.22 -14.28
CA GLY A 48 -1.21 28.45 -13.62
C GLY A 48 -0.90 28.51 -12.10
N GLY A 49 0.18 27.86 -11.66
CA GLY A 49 0.55 27.78 -10.24
C GLY A 49 -0.23 26.76 -9.42
N ARG A 50 -1.05 25.91 -10.04
CA ARG A 50 -1.83 24.84 -9.38
C ARG A 50 -1.46 23.45 -9.93
N LEU A 51 -1.51 22.44 -9.07
CA LEU A 51 -1.45 21.03 -9.46
C LEU A 51 -2.83 20.52 -9.90
N ASN A 52 -2.92 20.05 -11.14
CA ASN A 52 -4.13 19.48 -11.73
C ASN A 52 -3.93 17.97 -11.88
N VAL A 53 -4.71 17.15 -11.19
CA VAL A 53 -4.68 15.69 -11.42
C VAL A 53 -5.22 15.41 -12.82
N VAL A 54 -4.38 14.87 -13.70
CA VAL A 54 -4.73 14.56 -15.10
C VAL A 54 -4.95 13.07 -15.32
N HIS A 55 -4.46 12.21 -14.41
CA HIS A 55 -4.67 10.78 -14.46
C HIS A 55 -4.58 10.16 -13.06
N LYS A 56 -5.32 9.08 -12.84
CA LYS A 56 -5.22 8.20 -11.68
C LYS A 56 -4.94 6.79 -12.16
N THR A 57 -3.85 6.19 -11.68
CA THR A 57 -3.54 4.80 -12.01
C THR A 57 -4.50 3.85 -11.31
N LYS A 58 -4.58 2.61 -11.78
CA LYS A 58 -5.13 1.51 -11.00
C LYS A 58 -4.07 0.98 -10.03
N ILE A 59 -4.48 0.21 -9.01
CA ILE A 59 -3.54 -0.44 -8.10
C ILE A 59 -2.80 -1.56 -8.85
N GLU A 60 -3.52 -2.27 -9.71
CA GLU A 60 -3.05 -3.40 -10.50
C GLU A 60 -1.91 -3.03 -11.45
N ASP A 61 -1.83 -1.77 -11.88
CA ASP A 61 -0.77 -1.26 -12.75
C ASP A 61 0.62 -1.31 -12.08
N GLY A 62 0.66 -1.34 -10.74
CA GLY A 62 1.89 -1.41 -9.95
C GLY A 62 2.16 -2.76 -9.28
N LEU A 63 1.28 -3.76 -9.49
CA LEU A 63 1.49 -5.09 -8.91
C LEU A 63 2.64 -5.81 -9.63
N TYR A 64 3.43 -6.52 -8.84
CA TYR A 64 4.49 -7.39 -9.33
C TYR A 64 4.49 -8.71 -8.54
N GLU A 65 5.04 -9.75 -9.15
CA GLU A 65 5.13 -11.07 -8.53
C GLU A 65 5.99 -11.00 -7.26
N PRO A 66 5.55 -11.62 -6.14
CA PRO A 66 6.34 -11.67 -4.92
C PRO A 66 7.71 -12.32 -5.15
N GLU A 67 8.78 -11.57 -4.87
CA GLU A 67 10.16 -12.07 -4.97
C GLU A 67 10.58 -12.95 -3.77
N GLY A 68 9.73 -13.05 -2.74
CA GLY A 68 9.97 -13.83 -1.53
C GLY A 68 8.77 -13.87 -0.58
N ASP A 69 8.99 -14.48 0.58
CA ASP A 69 8.01 -14.55 1.67
C ASP A 69 8.68 -14.21 3.01
N TYR A 70 8.42 -13.00 3.51
CA TYR A 70 8.97 -12.47 4.75
C TYR A 70 8.22 -12.96 5.98
N THR A 71 7.00 -13.51 5.83
CA THR A 71 6.27 -14.09 6.97
C THR A 71 6.94 -15.38 7.46
N THR A 72 7.94 -15.89 6.73
CA THR A 72 8.73 -17.06 7.13
C THR A 72 10.06 -16.71 7.79
N GLN A 73 10.40 -15.41 7.91
CA GLN A 73 11.63 -14.99 8.55
C GLN A 73 11.53 -15.05 10.09
N PRO A 74 12.66 -15.19 10.80
CA PRO A 74 12.66 -15.12 12.26
C PRO A 74 12.10 -13.78 12.75
N LEU A 75 11.19 -13.85 13.73
CA LEU A 75 10.65 -12.68 14.42
C LEU A 75 11.66 -12.17 15.44
#